data_AF-A0A1V0UYS4-F1
#
_entry.id   AF-A0A1V0UYS4-F1
#
_cell.length_a   1.000
_cell.length_b   1.000
_cell.length_c   1.000
_cell.angle_alpha   90.00
_cell.angle_beta   90.00
_cell.angle_gamma   90.00
#
_symmetry.space_group_name_H-M   'P 1'
#
loop_
_entity.id
_entity.type
_entity.pdbx_description
1 polymer ?
#
loop_
_entity_poly.entity_id
_entity_poly.type
_entity_poly.pdbx_seq_one_letter_code
_entity_poly.pdbx_strand_id
1 'polypeptide(L)'
;MSRIPETQYDYDVDKLVGAFKQALQKVRNELNGMELVGMRRAIVLATIREIESILSELLDDADDWIQEYIPKAASGGVAETLVALGVVETVEEAIKAVKLSKISENMVAAAIADTQADILAVTQNVERKVRSAIKKAYADSVRENMAAGINGRRTISRDALDRMRQELGKSLDSGIIDAAGRRWRPDTYVEMLTRTKMMNTYREATTISALERDAQYAVISRHGATDACSNWEGKIIKLTAEAPGPYPTYDQLRATKEIFHPHCKHTFTPIRSVRRYEDGEDDPDE
;
A
#
# COMPACT_ATOMS: atom_id res chain seq x y z
N MET A 1 19.91 -14.58 -20.56
CA MET A 1 19.28 -13.38 -21.22
C MET A 1 19.61 -12.11 -20.42
N SER A 2 19.39 -10.87 -20.91
CA SER A 2 19.56 -9.67 -20.08
C SER A 2 18.62 -9.74 -18.88
N ARG A 3 19.18 -9.95 -17.68
CA ARG A 3 18.46 -10.07 -16.41
C ARG A 3 17.47 -8.91 -16.28
N ILE A 4 16.18 -9.21 -16.26
CA ILE A 4 15.16 -8.17 -16.09
C ILE A 4 15.34 -7.64 -14.66
N PRO A 5 15.54 -6.31 -14.47
CA PRO A 5 15.81 -5.77 -13.16
C PRO A 5 14.68 -6.13 -12.19
N GLU A 6 15.03 -6.54 -10.97
CA GLU A 6 14.04 -6.70 -9.90
C GLU A 6 13.20 -5.42 -9.80
N THR A 7 11.88 -5.56 -9.84
CA THR A 7 10.97 -4.43 -9.69
C THR A 7 11.00 -3.95 -8.24
N GLN A 8 11.98 -3.09 -7.93
CA GLN A 8 12.03 -2.40 -6.64
C GLN A 8 11.14 -1.16 -6.70
N TYR A 9 9.87 -1.34 -6.36
CA TYR A 9 8.94 -0.23 -6.10
C TYR A 9 9.25 0.51 -4.81
N ASP A 10 10.36 0.22 -4.12
CA ASP A 10 10.70 0.78 -2.82
C ASP A 10 10.70 2.32 -2.85
N TYR A 11 11.36 2.91 -3.86
CA TYR A 11 11.37 4.36 -4.05
C TYR A 11 9.97 4.95 -4.33
N ASP A 12 9.16 4.26 -5.14
CA ASP A 12 7.83 4.72 -5.50
C ASP A 12 6.90 4.68 -4.27
N VAL A 13 6.93 3.58 -3.51
CA VAL A 13 6.18 3.41 -2.25
C VAL A 13 6.61 4.46 -1.21
N ASP A 14 7.91 4.72 -1.09
CA ASP A 14 8.47 5.69 -0.14
C ASP A 14 7.95 7.11 -0.35
N LYS A 15 7.58 7.50 -1.58
CA LYS A 15 6.98 8.82 -1.85
C LYS A 15 5.64 8.97 -1.13
N LEU A 16 4.71 8.03 -1.32
CA LEU A 16 3.39 8.06 -0.68
C LEU A 16 3.51 7.93 0.84
N VAL A 17 4.37 7.02 1.31
CA VAL A 17 4.64 6.85 2.75
C VAL A 17 5.23 8.14 3.34
N GLY A 18 6.09 8.84 2.60
CA GLY A 18 6.62 10.15 2.94
C GLY A 18 5.53 11.20 3.10
N ALA A 19 4.61 11.30 2.13
CA ALA A 19 3.45 12.20 2.20
C ALA A 19 2.58 11.90 3.45
N PHE A 20 2.30 10.64 3.72
CA PHE A 20 1.59 10.20 4.93
C PHE A 20 2.32 10.62 6.22
N LYS A 21 3.63 10.37 6.32
CA LYS A 21 4.43 10.77 7.48
C LYS A 21 4.41 12.28 7.69
N GLN A 22 4.52 13.06 6.61
CA GLN A 22 4.46 14.52 6.67
C GLN A 22 3.09 15.02 7.11
N ALA A 23 2.00 14.49 6.54
CA ALA A 23 0.64 14.84 6.91
C ALA A 23 0.35 14.52 8.39
N LEU A 24 0.73 13.32 8.87
CA LEU A 24 0.60 12.95 10.28
C LEU A 24 1.41 13.86 11.20
N GLN A 25 2.58 14.32 10.76
CA GLN A 25 3.38 15.28 11.51
C GLN A 25 2.75 16.67 11.52
N LYS A 26 2.17 17.15 10.40
CA LYS A 26 1.40 18.40 10.35
C LYS A 26 0.21 18.35 11.33
N VAL A 27 -0.55 17.24 11.32
CA VAL A 27 -1.66 17.02 12.27
C VAL A 27 -1.15 17.06 13.72
N ARG A 28 -0.03 16.40 14.02
CA ARG A 28 0.57 16.43 15.36
C ARG A 28 1.00 17.85 15.78
N ASN A 29 1.55 18.63 14.86
CA ASN A 29 1.96 20.00 15.12
C ASN A 29 0.76 20.90 15.43
N GLU A 30 -0.31 20.79 14.64
CA GLU A 30 -1.56 21.54 14.86
C GLU A 30 -2.17 21.20 16.23
N LEU A 31 -2.17 19.93 16.60
CA LEU A 31 -2.63 19.48 17.91
C LEU A 31 -1.74 20.00 19.06
N ASN A 32 -0.42 20.05 18.87
CA ASN A 32 0.52 20.52 19.89
C ASN A 32 0.43 22.04 20.11
N GLY A 33 0.17 22.79 19.04
CA GLY A 33 -0.02 24.24 19.06
C GLY A 33 -1.36 24.67 19.66
N MET A 34 -2.31 23.76 19.79
CA MET A 34 -3.61 24.05 20.39
C MET A 34 -3.48 24.33 21.89
N GLU A 35 -3.61 25.61 22.26
CA GLU A 35 -3.75 26.00 23.65
C GLU A 35 -5.16 25.65 24.14
N LEU A 36 -5.26 24.70 25.09
CA LEU A 36 -6.56 24.44 25.70
C LEU A 36 -6.95 25.57 26.66
N VAL A 37 -6.01 26.37 27.18
CA VAL A 37 -6.29 27.33 28.27
C VAL A 37 -7.33 28.38 27.83
N GLY A 38 -8.53 28.30 28.40
CA GLY A 38 -9.65 29.18 28.00
C GLY A 38 -10.23 28.83 26.63
N MET A 39 -10.12 27.57 26.20
CA MET A 39 -10.54 27.08 24.90
C MET A 39 -11.97 27.52 24.59
N ARG A 40 -12.08 28.41 23.62
CA ARG A 40 -13.37 28.74 23.03
C ARG A 40 -13.70 27.63 22.05
N ARG A 41 -14.96 27.21 22.01
CA ARG A 41 -15.48 26.27 21.00
C ARG A 41 -15.03 26.64 19.56
N ALA A 42 -14.86 27.93 19.27
CA ALA A 42 -14.33 28.41 18.00
C ALA A 42 -12.92 27.90 17.66
N ILE A 43 -12.00 27.82 18.65
CA ILE A 43 -10.62 27.34 18.46
C ILE A 43 -10.63 25.83 18.13
N VAL A 44 -11.43 25.05 18.86
CA VAL A 44 -11.63 23.60 18.57
C VAL A 44 -12.05 23.38 17.13
N LEU A 45 -13.07 24.13 16.69
CA LEU A 45 -13.61 23.99 15.34
C LEU A 45 -12.62 24.45 14.28
N ALA A 46 -11.80 25.47 14.57
CA ALA A 46 -10.74 25.91 13.67
C ALA A 46 -9.66 24.81 13.51
N THR A 47 -9.16 24.25 14.61
CA THR A 47 -8.18 23.16 14.58
C THR A 47 -8.71 21.90 13.89
N ILE A 48 -9.98 21.55 14.09
CA ILE A 48 -10.61 20.43 13.36
C ILE A 48 -10.61 20.69 11.84
N ARG A 49 -10.95 21.91 11.40
CA ARG A 49 -10.93 22.26 9.97
C ARG A 49 -9.53 22.25 9.39
N GLU A 50 -8.53 22.69 10.14
CA GLU A 50 -7.13 22.67 9.70
C GLU A 50 -6.66 21.22 9.49
N ILE A 51 -6.99 20.32 10.43
CA ILE A 51 -6.71 18.88 10.29
C ILE A 51 -7.43 18.29 9.09
N GLU A 52 -8.70 18.64 8.86
CA GLU A 52 -9.45 18.20 7.68
C GLU A 52 -8.78 18.67 6.38
N SER A 53 -8.26 19.91 6.35
CA SER A 53 -7.49 20.45 5.22
C SER A 53 -6.21 19.65 4.97
N ILE A 54 -5.42 19.38 6.01
CA ILE A 54 -4.18 18.58 5.92
C ILE A 54 -4.46 17.17 5.37
N LEU A 55 -5.55 16.54 5.82
CA LEU A 55 -5.93 15.20 5.36
C LEU A 55 -6.52 15.23 3.94
N SER A 56 -7.16 16.33 3.53
CA SER A 56 -7.60 16.52 2.14
C SER A 56 -6.40 16.65 1.19
N GLU A 57 -5.40 17.48 1.55
CA GLU A 57 -4.14 17.60 0.78
C GLU A 57 -3.46 16.23 0.61
N LEU A 58 -3.45 15.42 1.68
CA LEU A 58 -2.90 14.06 1.61
C LEU A 58 -3.66 13.15 0.64
N LEU A 59 -4.99 13.30 0.53
CA LEU A 59 -5.78 12.51 -0.42
C LEU A 59 -5.52 12.93 -1.86
N ASP A 60 -5.31 14.23 -2.11
CA ASP A 60 -4.94 14.74 -3.43
C ASP A 60 -3.55 14.22 -3.83
N ASP A 61 -2.54 14.33 -2.94
CA ASP A 61 -1.20 13.77 -3.14
C ASP A 61 -1.24 12.25 -3.38
N ALA A 62 -2.11 11.54 -2.65
CA ALA A 62 -2.29 10.11 -2.82
C ALA A 62 -2.97 9.75 -4.13
N ASP A 63 -3.93 10.55 -4.60
CA ASP A 63 -4.60 10.32 -5.88
C ASP A 63 -3.61 10.47 -7.03
N ASP A 64 -2.84 11.56 -7.05
CA ASP A 64 -1.77 11.79 -8.04
C ASP A 64 -0.78 10.61 -8.06
N TRP A 65 -0.38 10.14 -6.88
CA TRP A 65 0.48 8.96 -6.76
C TRP A 65 -0.20 7.70 -7.33
N ILE A 66 -1.46 7.43 -7.00
CA ILE A 66 -2.17 6.23 -7.46
C ILE A 66 -2.30 6.23 -8.98
N GLN A 67 -2.67 7.37 -9.57
CA GLN A 67 -2.81 7.53 -11.02
C GLN A 67 -1.48 7.39 -11.77
N GLU A 68 -0.35 7.70 -11.14
CA GLU A 68 0.98 7.52 -11.75
C GLU A 68 1.50 6.09 -11.58
N TYR A 69 1.52 5.57 -10.35
CA TYR A 69 2.33 4.39 -10.00
C TYR A 69 1.58 3.06 -10.15
N ILE A 70 0.25 3.02 -10.02
CA ILE A 70 -0.51 1.78 -10.30
C ILE A 70 -0.44 1.40 -11.79
N PRO A 71 -0.68 2.31 -12.76
CA PRO A 71 -0.47 2.01 -14.18
C PRO A 71 0.98 1.67 -14.53
N LYS A 72 1.96 2.31 -13.87
CA LYS A 72 3.37 1.99 -14.02
C LYS A 72 3.67 0.54 -13.62
N ALA A 73 3.11 0.06 -12.51
CA ALA A 73 3.28 -1.33 -12.07
C ALA A 73 2.68 -2.32 -13.07
N ALA A 74 1.49 -2.04 -13.63
CA ALA A 74 0.90 -2.87 -14.68
C ALA A 74 1.75 -2.88 -15.96
N SER A 75 2.24 -1.71 -16.36
CA SER A 75 3.13 -1.58 -17.51
C SER A 75 4.42 -2.38 -17.33
N GLY A 76 4.97 -2.40 -16.12
CA GLY A 76 6.10 -3.25 -15.75
C GLY A 76 5.82 -4.74 -15.97
N GLY A 77 4.65 -5.23 -15.56
CA GLY A 77 4.28 -6.64 -15.75
C GLY A 77 4.09 -7.04 -17.21
N VAL A 78 3.58 -6.12 -18.04
CA VAL A 78 3.52 -6.31 -19.49
C VAL A 78 4.92 -6.32 -20.10
N ALA A 79 5.77 -5.36 -19.71
CA ALA A 79 7.14 -5.26 -20.22
C ALA A 79 7.96 -6.51 -19.87
N GLU A 80 7.86 -7.01 -18.64
CA GLU A 80 8.45 -8.29 -18.21
C GLU A 80 8.05 -9.42 -19.16
N THR A 81 6.75 -9.57 -19.41
CA THR A 81 6.24 -10.60 -20.32
C THR A 81 6.80 -10.46 -21.73
N LEU A 82 6.93 -9.24 -22.24
CA LEU A 82 7.45 -8.99 -23.59
C LEU A 82 8.91 -9.43 -23.73
N VAL A 83 9.73 -9.13 -22.73
CA VAL A 83 11.15 -9.55 -22.71
C VAL A 83 11.25 -11.05 -22.49
N ALA A 84 10.56 -11.59 -21.49
CA ALA A 84 10.61 -13.00 -21.11
C ALA A 84 10.20 -13.94 -22.24
N LEU A 85 9.19 -13.55 -23.04
CA LEU A 85 8.75 -14.35 -24.19
C LEU A 85 9.53 -14.04 -25.47
N GLY A 86 10.56 -13.18 -25.42
CA GLY A 86 11.40 -12.83 -26.57
C GLY A 86 10.66 -12.03 -27.65
N VAL A 87 9.63 -11.27 -27.27
CA VAL A 87 8.92 -10.37 -28.21
C VAL A 87 9.77 -9.14 -28.53
N VAL A 88 10.54 -8.69 -27.54
CA VAL A 88 11.59 -7.67 -27.68
C VAL A 88 12.84 -8.14 -26.96
N GLU A 89 13.99 -7.57 -27.33
CA GLU A 89 15.29 -8.00 -26.77
C GLU A 89 15.64 -7.24 -25.49
N THR A 90 15.11 -6.03 -25.30
CA THR A 90 15.49 -5.15 -24.19
C THR A 90 14.28 -4.62 -23.40
N VAL A 91 14.52 -4.34 -22.12
CA VAL A 91 13.53 -3.72 -21.24
C VAL A 91 13.12 -2.32 -21.73
N GLU A 92 14.05 -1.56 -22.31
CA GLU A 92 13.77 -0.22 -22.84
C GLU A 92 12.81 -0.26 -24.03
N GLU A 93 12.98 -1.23 -24.93
CA GLU A 93 12.05 -1.49 -26.02
C GLU A 93 10.71 -1.99 -25.49
N ALA A 94 10.73 -2.85 -24.47
CA ALA A 94 9.53 -3.39 -23.86
C ALA A 94 8.65 -2.27 -23.29
N ILE A 95 9.24 -1.34 -22.53
CA ILE A 95 8.54 -0.17 -21.95
C ILE A 95 7.89 0.69 -23.05
N LYS A 96 8.58 0.92 -24.17
CA LYS A 96 8.04 1.69 -25.31
C LYS A 96 6.95 0.93 -26.07
N ALA A 97 7.03 -0.40 -26.07
CA ALA A 97 6.09 -1.29 -26.74
C ALA A 97 4.88 -1.68 -25.87
N VAL A 98 4.87 -1.31 -24.59
CA VAL A 98 3.74 -1.62 -23.69
C VAL A 98 2.46 -1.08 -24.29
N LYS A 99 1.53 -2.01 -24.52
CA LYS A 99 0.15 -1.69 -24.86
C LYS A 99 -0.74 -2.52 -23.94
N LEU A 100 -1.43 -1.85 -23.03
CA LEU A 100 -2.42 -2.51 -22.19
C LEU A 100 -3.58 -2.97 -23.08
N SER A 101 -3.99 -4.21 -22.91
CA SER A 101 -5.21 -4.71 -23.54
C SER A 101 -6.43 -4.13 -22.83
N LYS A 102 -7.63 -4.33 -23.40
CA LYS A 102 -8.85 -3.85 -22.74
C LYS A 102 -9.07 -4.52 -21.38
N ILE A 103 -8.63 -5.76 -21.24
CA ILE A 103 -8.72 -6.51 -19.98
C ILE A 103 -7.75 -5.89 -18.97
N SER A 104 -6.49 -5.64 -19.35
CA SER A 104 -5.51 -4.98 -18.47
C SER A 104 -5.93 -3.57 -18.10
N GLU A 105 -6.50 -2.77 -19.01
CA GLU A 105 -7.04 -1.44 -18.71
C GLU A 105 -8.13 -1.49 -17.63
N ASN A 106 -9.07 -2.41 -17.75
CA ASN A 106 -10.15 -2.56 -16.78
C ASN A 106 -9.60 -3.02 -15.41
N MET A 107 -8.62 -3.93 -15.41
CA MET A 107 -7.93 -4.38 -14.19
C MET A 107 -7.19 -3.22 -13.51
N VAL A 108 -6.47 -2.40 -14.27
CA VAL A 108 -5.77 -1.21 -13.76
C VAL A 108 -6.76 -0.22 -13.17
N ALA A 109 -7.88 0.06 -13.86
CA ALA A 109 -8.93 0.93 -13.34
C ALA A 109 -9.53 0.41 -12.02
N ALA A 110 -9.74 -0.91 -11.92
CA ALA A 110 -10.19 -1.53 -10.67
C ALA A 110 -9.15 -1.41 -9.56
N ALA A 111 -7.87 -1.64 -9.85
CA ALA A 111 -6.78 -1.51 -8.88
C ALA A 111 -6.61 -0.06 -8.38
N ILE A 112 -6.78 0.93 -9.26
CA ILE A 112 -6.80 2.36 -8.90
C ILE A 112 -7.96 2.64 -7.93
N ALA A 113 -9.18 2.28 -8.29
CA ALA A 113 -10.37 2.55 -7.49
C ALA A 113 -10.31 1.87 -6.10
N ASP A 114 -9.83 0.63 -6.07
CA ASP A 114 -9.64 -0.16 -4.84
C ASP A 114 -8.56 0.46 -3.94
N THR A 115 -7.45 0.93 -4.52
CA THR A 115 -6.38 1.62 -3.77
C THR A 115 -6.85 2.97 -3.22
N GLN A 116 -7.58 3.75 -4.01
CA GLN A 116 -8.19 5.02 -3.56
C GLN A 116 -9.14 4.78 -2.39
N ALA A 117 -10.00 3.76 -2.48
CA ALA A 117 -10.96 3.43 -1.43
C ALA A 117 -10.26 3.03 -0.11
N ASP A 118 -9.21 2.21 -0.19
CA ASP A 118 -8.45 1.79 1.00
C ASP A 118 -7.73 2.99 1.65
N ILE A 119 -7.08 3.84 0.85
CA ILE A 119 -6.38 5.05 1.34
C ILE A 119 -7.36 6.05 1.96
N LEU A 120 -8.53 6.25 1.33
CA LEU A 120 -9.61 7.06 1.89
C LEU A 120 -10.09 6.50 3.23
N ALA A 121 -10.28 5.19 3.33
CA ALA A 121 -10.73 4.55 4.57
C ALA A 121 -9.72 4.74 5.72
N VAL A 122 -8.43 4.65 5.42
CA VAL A 122 -7.35 4.93 6.38
C VAL A 122 -7.41 6.38 6.84
N THR A 123 -7.49 7.32 5.90
CA THR A 123 -7.50 8.76 6.19
C THR A 123 -8.71 9.17 7.01
N GLN A 124 -9.90 8.67 6.66
CA GLN A 124 -11.12 8.89 7.43
C GLN A 124 -11.05 8.26 8.83
N ASN A 125 -10.34 7.14 9.00
CA ASN A 125 -10.12 6.55 10.33
C ASN A 125 -9.29 7.50 11.21
N VAL A 126 -8.20 8.05 10.67
CA VAL A 126 -7.36 9.03 11.34
C VAL A 126 -8.19 10.27 11.71
N GLU A 127 -8.93 10.84 10.76
CA GLU A 127 -9.80 12.01 10.99
C GLU A 127 -10.79 11.77 12.14
N ARG A 128 -11.52 10.64 12.10
CA ARG A 128 -12.51 10.29 13.15
C ARG A 128 -11.85 10.19 14.52
N LYS A 129 -10.67 9.55 14.61
CA LYS A 129 -9.94 9.38 15.88
C LYS A 129 -9.45 10.71 16.43
N VAL A 130 -8.85 11.53 15.57
CA VAL A 130 -8.37 12.86 15.96
C VAL A 130 -9.53 13.74 16.42
N ARG A 131 -10.62 13.80 15.65
CA ARG A 131 -11.82 14.55 16.01
C ARG A 131 -12.43 14.09 17.35
N SER A 132 -12.49 12.77 17.57
CA SER A 132 -12.99 12.21 18.83
C SER A 132 -12.12 12.61 20.02
N ALA A 133 -10.79 12.53 19.88
CA ALA A 133 -9.86 12.89 20.94
C ALA A 133 -9.90 14.39 21.28
N ILE A 134 -9.99 15.27 20.28
CA ILE A 134 -10.16 16.72 20.51
C ILE A 134 -11.45 17.00 21.26
N LYS A 135 -12.58 16.41 20.82
CA LYS A 135 -13.88 16.59 21.48
C LYS A 135 -13.87 16.09 22.94
N LYS A 136 -13.25 14.94 23.18
CA LYS A 136 -13.11 14.38 24.53
C LYS A 136 -12.29 15.30 25.42
N ALA A 137 -11.13 15.75 24.97
CA ALA A 137 -10.27 16.66 25.72
C ALA A 137 -10.97 17.99 26.04
N TYR A 138 -11.71 18.55 25.08
CA TYR A 138 -12.54 19.73 25.34
C TYR A 138 -13.60 19.45 26.43
N ALA A 139 -14.33 18.34 26.34
CA ALA A 139 -15.36 17.99 27.31
C ALA A 139 -14.79 17.71 28.72
N ASP A 140 -13.61 17.09 28.80
CA ASP A 140 -12.90 16.86 30.05
C ASP A 140 -12.44 18.19 30.66
N SER A 141 -11.91 19.12 29.84
CA SER A 141 -11.53 20.46 30.31
C SER A 141 -12.71 21.25 30.87
N VAL A 142 -13.90 21.16 30.24
CA VAL A 142 -15.12 21.82 30.73
C VAL A 142 -15.56 21.20 32.06
N ARG A 143 -15.53 19.87 32.18
CA ARG A 143 -15.88 19.16 33.42
C ARG A 143 -14.94 19.49 34.58
N GLU A 144 -13.63 19.54 34.34
CA GLU A 144 -12.64 19.95 35.35
C GLU A 144 -12.92 21.38 35.85
N ASN A 145 -13.23 22.31 34.95
CA ASN A 145 -13.57 23.70 35.33
C ASN A 145 -14.82 23.77 36.22
N MET A 146 -15.86 22.97 35.90
CA MET A 146 -17.09 22.91 36.70
C MET A 146 -16.84 22.30 38.09
N ALA A 147 -16.06 21.21 38.17
CA ALA A 147 -15.77 20.51 39.42
C ALA A 147 -14.93 21.37 40.39
N ALA A 148 -14.05 22.22 39.87
CA ALA A 148 -13.23 23.12 40.67
C ALA A 148 -13.98 24.35 41.19
N GLY A 149 -15.26 24.55 40.85
CA GLY A 149 -16.04 25.73 41.23
C GLY A 149 -15.51 27.03 40.62
N ILE A 150 -14.66 26.94 39.59
CA ILE A 150 -14.00 28.08 38.95
C ILE A 150 -14.96 28.69 37.92
N ASN A 151 -15.66 29.75 38.31
CA ASN A 151 -16.32 30.66 37.39
C ASN A 151 -15.29 31.61 36.75
N GLY A 152 -14.51 31.08 35.80
CA GLY A 152 -13.67 31.88 34.90
C GLY A 152 -12.15 31.69 35.03
N ARG A 153 -11.56 31.39 33.87
CA ARG A 153 -10.26 31.86 33.32
C ARG A 153 -8.97 31.71 34.14
N ARG A 154 -8.80 30.70 35.00
CA ARG A 154 -7.45 30.28 35.44
C ARG A 154 -7.20 28.77 35.39
N THR A 155 -6.13 28.46 34.67
CA THR A 155 -5.34 27.22 34.56
C THR A 155 -6.10 25.93 34.41
N ILE A 156 -6.27 25.56 33.14
CA ILE A 156 -6.32 24.16 32.74
C ILE A 156 -5.13 23.44 33.33
N SER A 157 -5.37 22.26 33.91
CA SER A 157 -4.31 21.37 34.33
C SER A 157 -3.48 21.05 33.09
N ARG A 158 -2.19 21.38 33.07
CA ARG A 158 -1.25 20.90 32.03
C ARG A 158 -1.46 19.40 31.79
N ASP A 159 -1.87 18.68 32.82
CA ASP A 159 -2.28 17.28 32.82
C ASP A 159 -3.41 16.93 31.84
N ALA A 160 -4.46 17.74 31.65
CA ALA A 160 -5.51 17.47 30.67
C ALA A 160 -4.98 17.58 29.23
N LEU A 161 -4.10 18.56 29.00
CA LEU A 161 -3.34 18.75 27.77
C LEU A 161 -2.42 17.55 27.49
N ASP A 162 -1.70 17.11 28.50
CA ASP A 162 -0.74 16.02 28.37
C ASP A 162 -1.45 14.67 28.22
N ARG A 163 -2.58 14.45 28.90
CA ARG A 163 -3.47 13.29 28.68
C ARG A 163 -4.00 13.26 27.26
N MET A 164 -4.50 14.39 26.76
CA MET A 164 -4.96 14.53 25.38
C MET A 164 -3.84 14.19 24.39
N ARG A 165 -2.65 14.76 24.56
CA ARG A 165 -1.47 14.48 23.72
C ARG A 165 -1.07 13.01 23.77
N GLN A 166 -1.09 12.38 24.94
CA GLN A 166 -0.81 10.95 25.08
C GLN A 166 -1.88 10.07 24.42
N GLU A 167 -3.17 10.38 24.58
CA GLU A 167 -4.25 9.63 23.93
C GLU A 167 -4.21 9.79 22.40
N LEU A 168 -3.90 10.98 21.91
CA LEU A 168 -3.71 11.24 20.48
C LEU A 168 -2.47 10.56 19.93
N GLY A 169 -1.33 10.66 20.61
CA GLY A 169 -0.11 9.93 20.26
C GLY A 169 -0.40 8.44 20.11
N LYS A 170 -1.01 7.82 21.13
CA LYS A 170 -1.43 6.41 21.09
C LYS A 170 -2.41 6.11 19.94
N SER A 171 -3.32 7.03 19.63
CA SER A 171 -4.31 6.87 18.57
C SER A 171 -3.70 6.96 17.17
N LEU A 172 -2.69 7.82 16.99
CA LEU A 172 -1.92 7.95 15.76
C LEU A 172 -0.88 6.83 15.62
N ASP A 173 -0.37 6.29 16.73
CA ASP A 173 0.64 5.22 16.73
C ASP A 173 0.04 3.80 16.67
N SER A 174 -1.28 3.64 16.81
CA SER A 174 -1.96 2.33 16.72
C SER A 174 -3.35 2.43 16.08
N GLY A 175 -3.44 3.31 15.08
CA GLY A 175 -4.67 3.79 14.46
C GLY A 175 -5.47 2.76 13.67
N ILE A 176 -4.83 1.75 13.08
CA ILE A 176 -5.50 0.87 12.11
C ILE A 176 -5.59 -0.54 12.68
N ILE A 177 -6.79 -1.13 12.62
CA ILE A 177 -7.00 -2.53 12.93
C ILE A 177 -7.31 -3.23 11.61
N ASP A 178 -6.49 -4.20 11.23
CA ASP A 178 -6.73 -4.98 10.01
C ASP A 178 -7.79 -6.08 10.23
N ALA A 179 -8.17 -6.77 9.16
CA ALA A 179 -9.15 -7.87 9.24
C ALA A 179 -8.70 -9.04 10.14
N ALA A 180 -7.40 -9.17 10.42
CA ALA A 180 -6.82 -10.16 11.33
C ALA A 180 -6.71 -9.66 12.79
N GLY A 181 -7.21 -8.45 13.08
CA GLY A 181 -7.19 -7.86 14.42
C GLY A 181 -5.85 -7.24 14.83
N ARG A 182 -4.87 -7.16 13.93
CA ARG A 182 -3.55 -6.56 14.23
C ARG A 182 -3.65 -5.05 14.25
N ARG A 183 -2.91 -4.41 15.16
CA ARG A 183 -2.84 -2.96 15.29
C ARG A 183 -1.63 -2.41 14.54
N TRP A 184 -1.85 -1.39 13.73
CA TRP A 184 -0.84 -0.80 12.89
C TRP A 184 -0.71 0.70 13.11
N ARG A 185 0.52 1.20 12.98
CA ARG A 185 0.78 2.61 12.69
C ARG A 185 0.27 2.93 11.27
N PRO A 186 -0.40 4.05 11.03
CA PRO A 186 -0.98 4.36 9.72
C PRO A 186 0.03 4.37 8.57
N ASP A 187 1.22 4.95 8.78
CA ASP A 187 2.30 4.96 7.79
C ASP A 187 2.78 3.54 7.44
N THR A 188 3.00 2.69 8.44
CA THR A 188 3.41 1.29 8.23
C THR A 188 2.32 0.46 7.53
N TYR A 189 1.05 0.73 7.83
CA TYR A 189 -0.05 0.06 7.15
C TYR A 189 -0.14 0.50 5.68
N VAL A 190 -0.01 1.79 5.40
CA VAL A 190 -0.02 2.33 4.04
C VAL A 190 1.15 1.77 3.24
N GLU A 191 2.36 1.73 3.81
CA GLU A 191 3.52 1.09 3.18
C GLU A 191 3.23 -0.36 2.77
N MET A 192 2.70 -1.16 3.71
CA MET A 192 2.30 -2.55 3.46
C MET A 192 1.23 -2.66 2.37
N LEU A 193 0.19 -1.83 2.46
CA LEU A 193 -0.95 -1.81 1.55
C LEU A 193 -0.48 -1.48 0.14
N THR A 194 0.21 -0.34 -0.03
CA THR A 194 0.67 0.18 -1.31
C THR A 194 1.60 -0.81 -2.00
N ARG A 195 2.59 -1.36 -1.26
CA ARG A 195 3.48 -2.40 -1.79
C ARG A 195 2.70 -3.61 -2.27
N THR A 196 1.70 -4.04 -1.49
CA THR A 196 0.85 -5.19 -1.84
C THR A 196 0.02 -4.91 -3.10
N LYS A 197 -0.60 -3.72 -3.22
CA LYS A 197 -1.37 -3.34 -4.40
C LYS A 197 -0.50 -3.30 -5.65
N MET A 198 0.66 -2.64 -5.60
CA MET A 198 1.60 -2.59 -6.73
C MET A 198 2.05 -3.98 -7.18
N MET A 199 2.43 -4.86 -6.24
CA MET A 199 2.86 -6.22 -6.56
C MET A 199 1.71 -7.09 -7.08
N ASN A 200 0.48 -6.90 -6.61
CA ASN A 200 -0.69 -7.59 -7.16
C ASN A 200 -0.95 -7.12 -8.60
N THR A 201 -1.00 -5.79 -8.82
CA THR A 201 -1.22 -5.20 -10.15
C THR A 201 -0.16 -5.64 -11.16
N TYR A 202 1.12 -5.66 -10.76
CA TYR A 202 2.20 -6.18 -11.59
C TYR A 202 1.98 -7.64 -12.00
N ARG A 203 1.71 -8.52 -11.03
CA ARG A 203 1.52 -9.95 -11.29
C ARG A 203 0.27 -10.22 -12.12
N GLU A 204 -0.81 -9.50 -11.87
CA GLU A 204 -2.05 -9.63 -12.64
C GLU A 204 -1.87 -9.15 -14.09
N ALA A 205 -1.17 -8.02 -14.31
CA ALA A 205 -0.81 -7.57 -15.66
C ALA A 205 0.10 -8.57 -16.38
N THR A 206 1.07 -9.15 -15.66
CA THR A 206 1.95 -10.21 -16.17
C THR A 206 1.13 -11.43 -16.61
N THR A 207 0.23 -11.91 -15.76
CA THR A 207 -0.68 -13.02 -16.06
C THR A 207 -1.52 -12.76 -17.29
N ILE A 208 -2.20 -11.60 -17.36
CA ILE A 208 -3.05 -11.24 -18.51
C ILE A 208 -2.20 -11.21 -19.80
N SER A 209 -1.07 -10.49 -19.77
CA SER A 209 -0.19 -10.34 -20.93
C SER A 209 0.39 -11.67 -21.42
N ALA A 210 0.71 -12.58 -20.49
CA ALA A 210 1.22 -13.91 -20.80
C ALA A 210 0.16 -14.80 -21.45
N LEU A 211 -1.05 -14.82 -20.88
CA LEU A 211 -2.17 -15.59 -21.44
C LEU A 211 -2.59 -15.09 -22.82
N GLU A 212 -2.56 -13.78 -23.06
CA GLU A 212 -2.79 -13.19 -24.38
C GLU A 212 -1.76 -13.61 -25.44
N ARG A 213 -0.60 -14.13 -25.02
CA ARG A 213 0.49 -14.63 -25.86
C ARG A 213 0.63 -16.15 -25.78
N ASP A 214 -0.42 -16.84 -25.34
CA ASP A 214 -0.49 -18.29 -25.20
C ASP A 214 0.56 -18.88 -24.23
N ALA A 215 1.15 -18.06 -23.35
CA ALA A 215 2.05 -18.52 -22.29
C ALA A 215 1.24 -18.84 -21.03
N GLN A 216 1.13 -20.12 -20.70
CA GLN A 216 0.30 -20.62 -19.61
C GLN A 216 1.06 -20.84 -18.30
N TYR A 217 2.38 -20.71 -18.32
CA TYR A 217 3.26 -21.02 -17.20
C TYR A 217 4.21 -19.87 -16.92
N ALA A 218 4.68 -19.80 -15.68
CA ALA A 218 5.72 -18.87 -15.27
C ALA A 218 6.63 -19.54 -14.22
N VAL A 219 7.81 -18.98 -14.03
CA VAL A 219 8.78 -19.38 -13.01
C VAL A 219 8.83 -18.31 -11.93
N ILE A 220 8.76 -18.72 -10.66
CA ILE A 220 8.87 -17.79 -9.53
C ILE A 220 10.31 -17.28 -9.43
N SER A 221 10.46 -15.96 -9.33
CA SER A 221 11.76 -15.28 -9.21
C SER A 221 12.60 -15.82 -8.06
N ARG A 222 13.93 -15.86 -8.21
CA ARG A 222 14.87 -16.18 -7.13
C ARG A 222 15.59 -14.93 -6.62
N HIS A 223 15.50 -14.66 -5.32
CA HIS A 223 16.32 -13.61 -4.68
C HIS A 223 16.92 -14.06 -3.33
N GLY A 224 16.84 -15.35 -3.01
CA GLY A 224 17.43 -15.90 -1.79
C GLY A 224 16.62 -15.54 -0.55
N ALA A 225 15.29 -15.71 -0.63
CA ALA A 225 14.41 -15.48 0.50
C ALA A 225 14.83 -16.31 1.73
N THR A 226 14.68 -15.73 2.92
CA THR A 226 14.98 -16.42 4.20
C THR A 226 13.73 -16.90 4.94
N ASP A 227 12.55 -16.57 4.42
CA ASP A 227 11.26 -16.93 4.98
C ASP A 227 10.63 -18.11 4.21
N ALA A 228 9.34 -18.36 4.43
CA ALA A 228 8.62 -19.45 3.78
C ALA A 228 8.58 -19.31 2.24
N CYS A 229 8.84 -18.11 1.67
CA CYS A 229 8.90 -17.94 0.23
C CYS A 229 10.05 -18.73 -0.40
N SER A 230 11.13 -18.99 0.35
CA SER A 230 12.28 -19.77 -0.10
C SER A 230 11.89 -21.16 -0.63
N ASN A 231 10.82 -21.74 -0.08
CA ASN A 231 10.28 -23.03 -0.51
C ASN A 231 9.72 -23.00 -1.94
N TRP A 232 9.52 -21.82 -2.52
CA TRP A 232 8.81 -21.61 -3.78
C TRP A 232 9.69 -20.98 -4.88
N GLU A 233 10.89 -20.52 -4.56
CA GLU A 233 11.82 -19.92 -5.52
C GLU A 233 12.19 -20.90 -6.65
N GLY A 234 12.16 -20.42 -7.90
CA GLY A 234 12.48 -21.21 -9.09
C GLY A 234 11.45 -22.28 -9.47
N LYS A 235 10.34 -22.39 -8.73
CA LYS A 235 9.28 -23.34 -9.07
C LYS A 235 8.38 -22.80 -10.17
N ILE A 236 7.91 -23.72 -11.02
CA ILE A 236 6.95 -23.45 -12.08
C ILE A 236 5.55 -23.31 -11.49
N ILE A 237 4.81 -22.33 -11.98
CA ILE A 237 3.41 -22.06 -11.64
C ILE A 237 2.54 -22.00 -12.88
N LYS A 238 1.25 -22.28 -12.70
CA LYS A 238 0.24 -22.11 -13.76
C LYS A 238 -0.41 -20.74 -13.64
N LEU A 239 -0.49 -20.05 -14.77
CA LEU A 239 -1.16 -18.75 -14.91
C LEU A 239 -2.67 -18.90 -15.12
N THR A 240 -3.13 -20.09 -15.52
CA THR A 240 -4.56 -20.44 -15.66
C THR A 240 -4.81 -21.85 -15.14
N ALA A 241 -6.03 -22.12 -14.65
CA ALA A 241 -6.37 -23.41 -14.03
C ALA A 241 -6.35 -24.58 -15.03
N GLU A 242 -6.70 -24.28 -16.28
CA GLU A 242 -6.83 -25.20 -17.42
C GLU A 242 -5.47 -25.66 -17.96
N ALA A 243 -4.38 -24.99 -17.59
CA ALA A 243 -3.05 -25.36 -18.03
C ALA A 243 -2.72 -26.79 -17.54
N PRO A 244 -2.21 -27.68 -18.43
CA PRO A 244 -1.92 -29.06 -18.08
C PRO A 244 -0.77 -29.20 -17.06
N GLY A 245 -0.60 -30.40 -16.53
CA GLY A 245 0.50 -30.74 -15.63
C GLY A 245 0.24 -30.46 -14.14
N PRO A 246 1.11 -30.99 -13.26
CA PRO A 246 0.92 -31.01 -11.80
C PRO A 246 1.44 -29.76 -11.09
N TYR A 247 1.44 -28.60 -11.76
CA TYR A 247 1.94 -27.34 -11.18
C TYR A 247 0.82 -26.59 -10.45
N PRO A 248 1.12 -25.90 -9.34
CA PRO A 248 0.12 -25.11 -8.62
C PRO A 248 -0.25 -23.84 -9.39
N THR A 249 -1.49 -23.38 -9.24
CA THR A 249 -1.91 -22.07 -9.77
C THR A 249 -1.47 -20.94 -8.84
N TYR A 250 -1.43 -19.72 -9.37
CA TYR A 250 -1.21 -18.50 -8.57
C TYR A 250 -2.12 -18.43 -7.33
N ASP A 251 -3.42 -18.68 -7.49
CA ASP A 251 -4.39 -18.61 -6.39
C ASP A 251 -4.17 -19.71 -5.33
N GLN A 252 -3.79 -20.91 -5.76
CA GLN A 252 -3.46 -22.00 -4.84
C GLN A 252 -2.24 -21.66 -3.99
N LEU A 253 -1.21 -21.06 -4.59
CA LEU A 253 -0.03 -20.59 -3.86
C LEU A 253 -0.35 -19.45 -2.90
N ARG A 254 -1.13 -18.47 -3.35
CA ARG A 254 -1.55 -17.37 -2.49
C ARG A 254 -2.36 -17.86 -1.28
N ALA A 255 -3.14 -18.92 -1.45
CA ALA A 255 -3.93 -19.53 -0.38
C ALA A 255 -3.07 -20.22 0.70
N THR A 256 -1.85 -20.68 0.39
CA THR A 256 -0.95 -21.27 1.40
C THR A 256 -0.43 -20.24 2.40
N LYS A 257 -0.40 -18.95 2.00
CA LYS A 257 0.21 -17.83 2.73
C LYS A 257 1.73 -17.94 2.90
N GLU A 258 2.37 -18.90 2.23
CA GLU A 258 3.83 -19.08 2.26
C GLU A 258 4.56 -18.23 1.23
N ILE A 259 3.87 -17.85 0.15
CA ILE A 259 4.38 -16.95 -0.89
C ILE A 259 3.28 -15.97 -1.30
N PHE A 260 3.64 -14.87 -1.98
CA PHE A 260 2.70 -13.87 -2.50
C PHE A 260 1.87 -13.17 -1.40
N HIS A 261 2.40 -13.19 -0.17
CA HIS A 261 1.85 -12.53 1.00
C HIS A 261 2.22 -11.03 1.02
N PRO A 262 1.63 -10.22 1.94
CA PRO A 262 2.09 -8.85 2.13
C PRO A 262 3.60 -8.78 2.35
N HIS A 263 4.26 -7.77 1.77
CA HIS A 263 5.73 -7.61 1.74
C HIS A 263 6.53 -8.65 0.94
N CYS A 264 5.89 -9.66 0.34
CA CYS A 264 6.58 -10.57 -0.58
C CYS A 264 7.12 -9.78 -1.78
N LYS A 265 8.41 -9.99 -2.10
CA LYS A 265 9.08 -9.37 -3.26
C LYS A 265 9.03 -10.25 -4.52
N HIS A 266 8.55 -11.49 -4.39
CA HIS A 266 8.55 -12.44 -5.49
C HIS A 266 7.60 -12.01 -6.60
N THR A 267 8.15 -12.01 -7.81
CA THR A 267 7.42 -11.94 -9.06
C THR A 267 7.43 -13.33 -9.70
N PHE A 268 6.91 -13.42 -10.92
CA PHE A 268 7.10 -14.58 -11.76
C PHE A 268 7.34 -14.14 -13.19
N THR A 269 8.15 -14.91 -13.90
CA THR A 269 8.57 -14.64 -15.27
C THR A 269 7.90 -15.66 -16.19
N PRO A 270 7.05 -15.24 -17.14
CA PRO A 270 6.36 -16.16 -18.05
C PRO A 270 7.33 -16.95 -18.92
N ILE A 271 7.02 -18.23 -19.17
CA ILE A 271 7.80 -19.12 -20.03
C ILE A 271 6.92 -19.68 -21.16
N ARG A 272 7.52 -19.93 -22.33
CA ARG A 272 6.80 -20.49 -23.49
C ARG A 272 6.49 -21.97 -23.34
N SER A 273 7.41 -22.71 -22.73
CA SER A 273 7.27 -24.16 -22.56
C SER A 273 7.98 -24.62 -21.30
N VAL A 274 7.24 -25.37 -20.48
CA VAL A 274 7.79 -26.08 -19.31
C VAL A 274 8.98 -26.95 -19.69
N ARG A 275 8.86 -27.69 -20.80
CA ARG A 275 9.91 -28.59 -21.25
C ARG A 275 11.20 -27.85 -21.61
N ARG A 276 11.08 -26.72 -22.32
CA ARG A 276 12.24 -25.90 -22.70
C ARG A 276 12.92 -25.30 -21.48
N TYR A 277 12.15 -24.92 -20.45
CA TYR A 277 12.70 -24.49 -19.17
C TYR A 277 13.42 -25.62 -18.45
N GLU A 278 12.84 -26.82 -18.36
CA GLU A 278 13.48 -28.00 -17.75
C GLU A 278 14.76 -28.44 -18.49
N ASP A 279 14.83 -28.21 -19.81
CA ASP A 279 15.99 -28.46 -20.66
C ASP A 279 17.05 -27.32 -20.60
N GLY A 280 16.79 -26.24 -19.85
CA GLY A 280 17.68 -25.07 -19.69
C GLY A 280 17.64 -24.04 -20.83
N GLU A 281 16.80 -24.25 -21.85
CA GLU A 281 16.71 -23.34 -23.02
C GLU A 281 15.96 -22.03 -22.73
N ASP A 282 15.05 -22.05 -21.75
CA ASP A 282 14.18 -20.93 -21.37
C ASP A 282 14.34 -20.55 -19.87
N ASP A 283 15.48 -20.87 -19.22
CA ASP A 283 15.74 -20.47 -17.83
C ASP A 283 15.96 -18.94 -17.74
N PRO A 284 15.09 -18.17 -17.06
CA PRO A 284 15.27 -16.73 -16.92
C PRO A 284 16.47 -16.36 -16.01
N ASP A 285 17.00 -17.31 -15.24
CA ASP A 285 18.14 -17.12 -14.32
C ASP A 285 19.50 -17.54 -14.94
N GLU A 286 19.54 -18.16 -16.14
CA GLU A 286 20.77 -18.48 -16.91
C GLU A 286 21.14 -17.39 -17.97
#